data_AF-A0A239H7I7-F1
#
_entry.id   AF-A0A239H7I7-F1
#
_cell.length_a   1.000
_cell.length_b   1.000
_cell.length_c   1.000
_cell.angle_alpha   90.00
_cell.angle_beta   90.00
_cell.angle_gamma   90.00
#
_symmetry.space_group_name_H-M   'P 1'
#
loop_
_entity.id
_entity.type
_entity.pdbx_description
1 polymer ?
#
loop_
_entity_poly.entity_id
_entity_poly.type
_entity_poly.pdbx_seq_one_letter_code
_entity_poly.pdbx_strand_id
1 'polypeptide(L)' 'MVAALELYLDTDATRRLRALWKALEAEGIPTLASLQDSKHRPHVSLAAASRLSPSAVAAALGSVPLPG' A
#
# COMPACT_ATOMS: atom_id res chain seq x y z
N MET A 1 -14.68 -3.84 -12.18
CA MET A 1 -13.24 -3.72 -11.88
C MET A 1 -13.05 -2.34 -11.26
N VAL A 2 -12.50 -2.24 -10.06
CA VAL A 2 -12.19 -0.97 -9.39
C VAL A 2 -10.68 -0.76 -9.51
N ALA A 3 -10.24 0.46 -9.80
CA ALA A 3 -8.83 0.81 -9.90
C ALA A 3 -8.41 1.62 -8.66
N ALA A 4 -7.23 1.35 -8.14
CA ALA A 4 -6.65 2.07 -7.00
C ALA A 4 -5.25 2.61 -7.35
N LEU A 5 -4.91 3.73 -6.73
CA LEU A 5 -3.56 4.27 -6.67
C LEU A 5 -3.04 4.07 -5.25
N GLU A 6 -1.88 3.43 -5.13
CA GLU A 6 -1.30 3.02 -3.84
C GLU A 6 0.04 3.72 -3.63
N LEU A 7 0.27 4.18 -2.40
CA LEU A 7 1.57 4.65 -1.94
C LEU A 7 2.27 3.51 -1.22
N TYR A 8 3.44 3.12 -1.71
CA TYR A 8 4.28 2.17 -1.02
C TYR A 8 5.16 2.86 0.00
N LEU A 9 5.29 2.21 1.15
CA LEU A 9 6.18 2.64 2.21
C LEU A 9 7.63 2.36 1.84
N ASP A 10 8.54 3.16 2.41
CA ASP A 10 9.97 2.86 2.39
C ASP A 10 10.26 1.55 3.14
N THR A 11 11.52 1.11 3.10
CA THR A 11 11.91 -0.16 3.71
C THR A 11 11.77 -0.15 5.24
N ASP A 12 12.06 0.97 5.91
CA ASP A 12 12.01 1.08 7.37
C ASP A 12 10.57 1.07 7.89
N ALA A 13 9.71 1.89 7.30
CA ALA A 13 8.29 1.93 7.59
C ALA A 13 7.62 0.59 7.27
N THR A 14 7.99 -0.07 6.15
CA THR A 14 7.50 -1.41 5.83
C THR A 14 7.88 -2.43 6.92
N ARG A 15 9.14 -2.42 7.40
CA ARG A 15 9.58 -3.32 8.48
C ARG A 15 8.82 -3.07 9.78
N ARG A 16 8.68 -1.80 10.19
CA ARG A 16 7.96 -1.42 11.41
C ARG A 16 6.50 -1.86 11.36
N LEU A 17 5.82 -1.63 10.23
CA LEU A 17 4.43 -2.02 10.06
C LEU A 17 4.24 -3.54 10.13
N ARG A 18 5.15 -4.33 9.54
CA ARG A 18 5.12 -5.79 9.66
C ARG A 18 5.32 -6.28 11.09
N ALA A 19 6.17 -5.61 11.88
CA ALA A 19 6.33 -5.93 13.30
C ALA A 19 5.05 -5.66 14.09
N LEU A 20 4.36 -4.54 13.81
CA LEU A 20 3.07 -4.23 14.43
C LEU A 20 2.00 -5.26 14.05
N TRP A 21 1.93 -5.67 12.78
CA TRP A 21 1.01 -6.73 12.36
C TRP A 21 1.26 -8.03 13.10
N LYS A 22 2.52 -8.44 13.24
CA LYS A 22 2.87 -9.63 14.01
C LYS A 22 2.43 -9.52 15.48
N ALA A 23 2.57 -8.33 16.08
CA ALA A 23 2.11 -8.09 17.45
C ALA A 23 0.58 -8.21 17.57
N LEU A 24 -0.17 -7.68 16.61
CA LEU A 24 -1.64 -7.83 16.57
C LEU A 24 -2.06 -9.30 16.38
N GLU A 25 -1.40 -10.03 15.49
CA GLU A 25 -1.69 -11.45 15.25
C GLU A 25 -1.37 -12.32 16.47
N ALA A 26 -0.35 -11.97 17.25
CA ALA A 26 -0.05 -12.65 18.52
C ALA A 26 -1.21 -12.52 19.54
N GLU A 27 -1.98 -11.44 19.47
CA GLU A 27 -3.18 -11.21 20.28
C GLU A 27 -4.47 -11.75 19.61
N GLY A 28 -4.34 -12.52 18.53
CA GLY A 28 -5.46 -13.09 17.79
C GLY A 28 -6.23 -12.10 16.91
N ILE A 29 -5.70 -10.90 16.68
CA ILE A 29 -6.29 -9.88 15.80
C ILE A 29 -5.79 -10.13 14.37
N PRO A 30 -6.66 -10.49 13.41
CA PRO A 30 -6.24 -10.76 12.03
C PRO A 30 -5.68 -9.52 11.33
N THR A 31 -4.68 -9.72 10.47
CA THR A 31 -4.11 -8.66 9.65
C THR A 31 -4.01 -9.09 8.19
N LEU A 32 -3.66 -8.15 7.30
CA LEU A 32 -3.45 -8.47 5.89
C LEU A 32 -2.21 -9.36 5.63
N ALA A 33 -1.32 -9.53 6.62
CA ALA A 33 -0.19 -10.45 6.49
C ALA A 33 -0.65 -11.91 6.36
N SER A 34 -1.53 -12.35 7.26
CA SER A 34 -2.09 -13.70 7.27
C SER A 34 -3.17 -13.90 6.22
N LEU A 35 -3.95 -12.88 5.88
CA LEU A 35 -5.06 -13.00 4.92
C LEU A 35 -4.63 -13.15 3.45
N GLN A 36 -3.38 -12.81 3.11
CA GLN A 36 -2.88 -12.87 1.73
C GLN A 36 -1.58 -13.65 1.59
N ASP A 37 -1.34 -14.65 2.46
CA ASP A 37 -0.14 -15.49 2.44
C ASP A 37 1.17 -14.68 2.31
N SER A 38 1.27 -13.56 3.04
CA SER A 38 2.41 -12.63 2.99
C SER A 38 2.70 -11.95 1.64
N LYS A 39 1.90 -12.18 0.58
CA LYS A 39 2.06 -11.51 -0.72
C LYS A 39 1.66 -10.04 -0.67
N HIS A 40 0.86 -9.65 0.33
CA HIS A 40 0.48 -8.26 0.50
C HIS A 40 1.68 -7.39 0.88
N ARG A 41 1.94 -6.38 0.05
CA ARG A 41 2.86 -5.30 0.40
C ARG A 41 2.06 -4.20 1.10
N PRO A 42 2.44 -3.80 2.33
CA PRO A 42 1.76 -2.71 3.00
C PRO A 42 1.84 -1.43 2.18
N HIS A 43 0.71 -0.74 2.07
CA HIS A 43 0.57 0.49 1.32
C HIS A 43 -0.51 1.38 1.94
N VAL A 44 -0.60 2.62 1.46
CA VAL A 44 -1.70 3.54 1.75
C VAL A 44 -2.45 3.81 0.45
N SER A 45 -3.76 3.60 0.45
CA SER A 45 -4.60 3.98 -0.69
C SER A 45 -4.62 5.50 -0.83
N LEU A 46 -4.16 6.00 -1.97
CA LEU A 46 -4.20 7.43 -2.29
C LEU A 46 -5.52 7.81 -2.97
N ALA A 47 -5.98 6.97 -3.89
CA ALA A 47 -7.24 7.17 -4.60
C ALA A 47 -7.83 5.82 -5.03
N ALA A 48 -9.15 5.75 -5.10
CA ALA A 48 -9.88 4.61 -5.66
C ALA A 48 -11.04 5.10 -6.52
N ALA A 49 -11.23 4.50 -7.68
CA ALA A 49 -12.31 4.86 -8.61
C ALA A 49 -12.76 3.65 -9.43
N SER A 50 -13.95 3.73 -10.02
CA SER A 50 -14.45 2.69 -10.94
C SER A 50 -13.55 2.52 -12.15
N ARG A 51 -12.87 3.59 -12.60
CA ARG A 51 -11.81 3.55 -13.60
C ARG A 51 -10.76 4.63 -13.31
N LEU A 52 -9.51 4.29 -13.53
CA LEU A 52 -8.39 5.23 -13.61
C LEU A 52 -7.68 4.99 -14.94
N SER A 53 -7.38 6.05 -15.69
CA SER A 53 -6.59 5.96 -16.93
C SER A 53 -5.10 5.87 -16.58
N PRO A 54 -4.39 4.77 -16.90
CA PRO A 54 -2.98 4.64 -16.51
C PRO A 54 -2.09 5.74 -17.08
N SER A 55 -2.30 6.14 -18.34
CA SER A 55 -1.50 7.19 -18.99
C SER A 55 -1.75 8.57 -18.38
N ALA A 56 -3.01 8.90 -18.04
CA ALA A 56 -3.33 10.18 -17.41
C ALA A 56 -2.78 10.26 -15.98
N VAL A 57 -2.86 9.16 -15.21
CA VAL A 57 -2.27 9.07 -13.87
C VAL A 57 -0.75 9.22 -13.94
N ALA A 58 -0.08 8.52 -14.87
CA ALA A 58 1.37 8.64 -15.04
C ALA A 58 1.80 10.07 -15.42
N ALA A 59 1.08 10.72 -16.34
CA ALA A 59 1.35 12.11 -16.72
C ALA A 59 1.18 13.08 -15.55
N ALA A 60 0.14 12.88 -14.72
CA ALA A 60 -0.11 13.72 -13.54
C ALA A 60 0.92 13.52 -12.43
N LEU A 61 1.45 12.31 -12.25
CA LEU A 61 2.48 12.03 -11.24
C LEU A 61 3.88 12.41 -11.69
N GLY A 62 4.18 12.34 -13.00
CA GLY A 62 5.48 12.70 -13.55
C GLY A 62 5.87 14.18 -13.39
N SER A 63 4.92 15.04 -13.03
CA SER A 63 5.14 16.45 -12.70
C SER A 63 5.29 16.71 -11.18
N VAL A 64 5.10 15.69 -10.33
CA VAL A 64 5.19 15.82 -8.88
C VAL A 64 6.65 15.66 -8.44
N PRO A 65 7.26 16.66 -7.80
CA PRO A 65 8.57 16.49 -7.19
C PRO A 65 8.44 15.46 -6.05
N LEU A 66 9.15 14.34 -6.16
CA LEU A 66 9.29 13.41 -5.06
C LEU A 66 10.56 13.79 -4.28
N PRO A 67 10.49 14.01 -2.95
CA PRO A 67 11.70 14.10 -2.15
C PRO A 67 12.49 12.79 -2.28
N GLY A 68 13.79 12.92 -2.54
CA GLY A 68 14.72 11.81 -2.71
C GLY A 68 15.09 11.13 -1.40
#